data_AF-A0A5P2QQ97-F1
#
_entry.id   AF-A0A5P2QQ97-F1
#
_cell.length_a   1.000
_cell.length_b   1.000
_cell.length_c   1.000
_cell.angle_alpha   90.00
_cell.angle_beta   90.00
_cell.angle_gamma   90.00
#
_symmetry.space_group_name_H-M   'P 1'
#
loop_
_entity.id
_entity.type
_entity.pdbx_description
1 polymer ?
#
loop_
_entity_poly.entity_id
_entity_poly.type
_entity_poly.pdbx_seq_one_letter_code
_entity_poly.pdbx_strand_id
1 'polypeptide(L)'
;MTPSQKPQDGGAAPKTLDQLTAADTAWYSSNDEEVWSGGPYETRKEAEQEAKASEHRLIMQATKWPIRVSRFFDQADFIERAEESLYDIANEDGDPILDFTPEVNLDLQARVRAAIDEWQVAHQLSPVAWRFDTSGDVEIAAWAKSEGSQP
;
A
#
# COMPACT_ATOMS: atom_id res chain seq x y z
N MET A 1 -47.03 -20.93 -7.74
CA MET A 1 -45.81 -20.21 -8.15
C MET A 1 -44.87 -20.22 -6.96
N THR A 2 -43.89 -21.11 -6.97
CA THR A 2 -42.84 -21.20 -5.95
C THR A 2 -41.78 -20.17 -6.32
N PRO A 3 -41.35 -19.26 -5.42
CA PRO A 3 -40.27 -18.36 -5.75
C PRO A 3 -38.96 -19.17 -5.76
N SER A 4 -38.35 -19.31 -6.94
CA SER A 4 -36.99 -19.82 -7.09
C SER A 4 -36.04 -18.90 -6.32
N GLN A 5 -35.44 -19.41 -5.25
CA GLN A 5 -34.25 -18.81 -4.65
C GLN A 5 -33.15 -18.83 -5.72
N LYS A 6 -32.64 -17.65 -6.06
CA LYS A 6 -31.41 -17.50 -6.84
C LYS A 6 -30.26 -18.18 -6.06
N PRO A 7 -29.34 -18.86 -6.75
CA PRO A 7 -28.15 -19.40 -6.09
C PRO A 7 -27.37 -18.25 -5.43
N GLN A 8 -27.03 -18.43 -4.16
CA GLN A 8 -26.07 -17.57 -3.47
C GLN A 8 -24.74 -17.69 -4.22
N ASP A 9 -24.27 -16.57 -4.78
CA ASP A 9 -22.91 -16.45 -5.28
C ASP A 9 -21.98 -16.81 -4.14
N GLY A 10 -21.16 -17.85 -4.34
CA GLY A 10 -20.12 -18.28 -3.41
C GLY A 10 -18.98 -17.27 -3.38
N GLY A 11 -19.27 -16.04 -2.95
CA GLY A 11 -18.30 -14.97 -2.83
C GLY A 11 -17.16 -15.40 -1.93
N ALA A 12 -15.92 -15.31 -2.45
CA ALA A 12 -14.72 -15.59 -1.68
C ALA A 12 -14.75 -14.84 -0.35
N ALA A 13 -14.31 -15.50 0.73
CA ALA A 13 -14.23 -14.88 2.04
C ALA A 13 -13.40 -13.58 1.97
N PRO A 14 -13.79 -12.52 2.71
CA PRO A 14 -13.05 -11.27 2.72
C PRO A 14 -11.60 -11.51 3.14
N LYS A 15 -10.67 -10.81 2.48
CA LYS A 15 -9.26 -10.88 2.82
C LYS A 15 -9.03 -10.36 4.23
N THR A 16 -8.17 -11.04 4.96
CA THR A 16 -7.62 -10.58 6.24
C THR A 16 -6.67 -9.40 6.04
N LEU A 17 -6.35 -8.68 7.11
CA LEU A 17 -5.40 -7.57 7.05
C LEU A 17 -4.03 -8.00 6.54
N ASP A 18 -3.54 -9.16 6.96
CA ASP A 18 -2.24 -9.70 6.52
C ASP A 18 -2.27 -10.00 5.01
N GLN A 19 -3.39 -10.49 4.48
CA GLN A 19 -3.55 -10.69 3.03
C GLN A 19 -3.68 -9.38 2.26
N LEU A 20 -4.32 -8.35 2.84
CA LEU A 20 -4.44 -7.03 2.25
C LEU A 20 -3.13 -6.23 2.26
N THR A 21 -2.17 -6.62 3.10
CA THR A 21 -0.89 -5.92 3.30
C THR A 21 0.33 -6.79 3.03
N ALA A 22 0.11 -7.95 2.41
CA ALA A 22 1.16 -8.84 1.98
C ALA A 22 1.99 -8.22 0.84
N ALA A 23 3.28 -8.49 0.84
CA ALA A 23 4.17 -8.09 -0.24
C ALA A 23 3.70 -8.66 -1.58
N ASP A 24 3.73 -7.82 -2.61
CA ASP A 24 3.45 -8.17 -3.99
C ASP A 24 4.68 -7.90 -4.85
N THR A 25 5.26 -8.96 -5.39
CA THR A 25 6.45 -8.91 -6.26
C THR A 25 6.04 -9.20 -7.69
N ALA A 26 6.23 -8.24 -8.57
CA ALA A 26 5.86 -8.33 -9.98
C ALA A 26 6.97 -7.82 -10.89
N TRP A 27 6.83 -8.10 -12.17
CA TRP A 27 7.69 -7.53 -13.21
C TRP A 27 7.07 -6.25 -13.77
N TYR A 28 7.94 -5.31 -14.12
CA TYR A 28 7.59 -4.02 -14.69
C TYR A 28 8.44 -3.75 -15.92
N SER A 29 7.95 -2.88 -16.81
CA SER A 29 8.68 -2.45 -18.00
C SER A 29 8.64 -0.93 -18.16
N SER A 30 9.69 -0.35 -18.73
CA SER A 30 9.76 1.08 -19.02
C SER A 30 10.84 1.43 -20.05
N ASN A 31 10.92 2.72 -20.40
CA ASN A 31 12.07 3.36 -21.02
C ASN A 31 12.83 4.30 -20.06
N ASP A 32 12.35 4.42 -18.83
CA ASP A 32 12.87 5.30 -17.78
C ASP A 32 13.11 4.48 -16.50
N GLU A 33 14.29 4.59 -15.90
CA GLU A 33 14.65 3.89 -14.67
C GLU A 33 13.93 4.46 -13.44
N GLU A 34 13.42 5.70 -13.51
CA GLU A 34 12.71 6.37 -12.42
C GLU A 34 11.19 6.19 -12.50
N VAL A 35 10.64 5.97 -13.70
CA VAL A 35 9.19 5.87 -13.92
C VAL A 35 8.84 4.56 -14.61
N TRP A 36 8.19 3.64 -13.89
CA TRP A 36 7.83 2.31 -14.40
C TRP A 36 6.34 2.25 -14.78
N SER A 37 6.05 2.45 -16.07
CA SER A 37 4.68 2.58 -16.60
C SER A 37 4.05 1.28 -17.08
N GLY A 38 4.84 0.25 -17.39
CA GLY A 38 4.38 -1.07 -17.77
C GLY A 38 4.35 -2.04 -16.59
N GLY A 39 3.28 -2.83 -16.49
CA GLY A 39 3.05 -3.81 -15.43
C GLY A 39 1.92 -3.42 -14.47
N PRO A 40 1.72 -4.15 -13.36
CA PRO A 40 2.49 -5.34 -12.95
C PRO A 40 2.25 -6.56 -13.85
N TYR A 41 3.30 -7.35 -14.10
CA TYR A 41 3.26 -8.63 -14.82
C TYR A 41 3.69 -9.77 -13.91
N GLU A 42 3.08 -10.95 -14.05
CA GLU A 42 3.36 -12.09 -13.16
C GLU A 42 4.74 -12.71 -13.45
N THR A 43 5.17 -12.69 -14.71
CA THR A 43 6.39 -13.38 -15.14
C THR A 43 7.32 -12.49 -15.95
N ARG A 44 8.63 -12.76 -15.87
CA ARG A 44 9.64 -12.12 -16.71
C ARG A 44 9.32 -12.25 -18.20
N LYS A 45 8.78 -13.40 -18.62
CA LYS A 45 8.44 -13.68 -20.02
C LYS A 45 7.30 -12.79 -20.51
N GLU A 46 6.27 -12.61 -19.70
CA GLU A 46 5.17 -11.69 -19.98
C GLU A 46 5.68 -10.25 -20.06
N ALA A 47 6.52 -9.84 -19.11
CA ALA A 47 7.14 -8.53 -19.13
C ALA A 47 7.95 -8.27 -20.42
N GLU A 48 8.71 -9.25 -20.92
CA GLU A 48 9.44 -9.15 -22.20
C GLU A 48 8.49 -9.00 -23.41
N GLN A 49 7.36 -9.71 -23.40
CA GLN A 49 6.38 -9.66 -24.48
C GLN A 49 5.67 -8.30 -24.51
N GLU A 50 5.21 -7.83 -23.35
CA GLU A 50 4.52 -6.55 -23.21
C GLU A 50 5.48 -5.37 -23.39
N ALA A 51 6.72 -5.51 -22.94
CA ALA A 51 7.77 -4.53 -23.18
C ALA A 51 8.03 -4.36 -24.69
N LYS A 52 8.03 -5.45 -25.46
CA LYS A 52 8.13 -5.38 -26.92
C LYS A 52 6.92 -4.70 -27.56
N ALA A 53 5.71 -5.04 -27.11
CA ALA A 53 4.48 -4.44 -27.63
C ALA A 53 4.40 -2.93 -27.34
N SER A 54 4.98 -2.48 -26.23
CA SER A 54 4.99 -1.09 -25.76
C SER A 54 6.27 -0.33 -26.10
N GLU A 55 7.20 -0.96 -26.83
CA GLU A 55 8.54 -0.41 -27.12
C GLU A 55 9.32 0.03 -25.84
N HIS A 56 9.07 -0.63 -24.71
CA HIS A 56 9.81 -0.45 -23.46
C HIS A 56 11.11 -1.27 -23.48
N ARG A 57 12.25 -0.60 -23.36
CA ARG A 57 13.58 -1.22 -23.49
C ARG A 57 14.08 -1.82 -22.19
N LEU A 58 13.49 -1.47 -21.06
CA LEU A 58 13.90 -1.89 -19.73
C LEU A 58 12.82 -2.77 -19.11
N ILE A 59 13.24 -3.80 -18.37
CA ILE A 59 12.38 -4.60 -17.49
C ILE A 59 13.06 -4.74 -16.13
N MET A 60 12.26 -4.89 -15.07
CA MET A 60 12.76 -5.08 -13.71
C MET A 60 11.72 -5.78 -12.86
N GLN A 61 12.17 -6.64 -11.94
CA GLN A 61 11.31 -7.16 -10.88
C GLN A 61 11.33 -6.20 -9.69
N ALA A 62 10.16 -5.87 -9.15
CA ALA A 62 10.05 -5.01 -7.99
C ALA A 62 8.95 -5.49 -7.04
N THR A 63 9.09 -5.12 -5.77
CA THR A 63 8.14 -5.46 -4.71
C THR A 63 7.47 -4.21 -4.17
N LYS A 64 6.15 -4.29 -4.01
CA LYS A 64 5.35 -3.31 -3.28
C LYS A 64 4.73 -3.94 -2.03
N TRP A 65 4.68 -3.17 -0.96
CA TRP A 65 3.99 -3.53 0.28
C TRP A 65 2.76 -2.64 0.40
N PRO A 66 1.54 -3.18 0.18
CA PRO A 66 0.35 -2.43 0.47
C PRO A 66 0.32 -1.98 1.92
N ILE A 67 -0.20 -0.77 2.11
CA ILE A 67 -0.07 -0.02 3.35
C ILE A 67 -1.08 -0.52 4.38
N ARG A 68 -0.57 -0.83 5.59
CA ARG A 68 -1.39 -0.94 6.80
C ARG A 68 -1.60 0.45 7.38
N VAL A 69 -2.81 0.99 7.23
CA VAL A 69 -3.13 2.40 7.55
C VAL A 69 -2.93 2.70 9.03
N SER A 70 -3.24 1.74 9.92
CA SER A 70 -3.09 1.90 11.37
C SER A 70 -1.66 2.21 11.82
N ARG A 71 -0.63 1.86 11.01
CA ARG A 71 0.77 2.19 11.33
C ARG A 71 1.05 3.69 11.36
N PHE A 72 0.19 4.50 10.75
CA PHE A 72 0.32 5.95 10.69
C PHE A 72 -0.44 6.69 11.81
N PHE A 73 -1.16 5.96 12.67
CA PHE A 73 -1.69 6.56 13.89
C PHE A 73 -0.63 6.51 14.99
N ASP A 74 -0.34 7.68 15.57
CA ASP A 74 0.47 7.81 16.78
C ASP A 74 -0.27 8.63 17.84
N GLN A 75 -0.40 8.06 19.03
CA GLN A 75 -1.11 8.66 20.14
C GLN A 75 -0.44 9.95 20.65
N ALA A 76 0.90 10.04 20.61
CA ALA A 76 1.61 11.21 21.12
C ALA A 76 1.38 12.41 20.20
N ASP A 77 1.61 12.21 18.89
CA ASP A 77 1.34 13.23 17.87
C ASP A 77 -0.14 13.66 17.87
N PHE A 78 -1.05 12.71 18.12
CA PHE A 78 -2.49 12.99 18.21
C PHE A 78 -2.84 13.85 19.41
N ILE A 79 -2.34 13.51 20.61
CA ILE A 79 -2.59 14.25 21.84
C ILE A 79 -1.94 15.64 21.78
N GLU A 80 -0.70 15.74 21.29
CA GLU A 80 0.00 17.01 21.12
C GLU A 80 -0.79 17.95 20.21
N ARG A 81 -1.26 17.47 19.06
CA ARG A 81 -2.06 18.29 18.14
C ARG A 81 -3.44 18.66 18.71
N ALA A 82 -4.00 17.80 19.57
CA ALA A 82 -5.24 18.11 20.28
C ALA A 82 -5.01 19.22 21.33
N GLU A 83 -3.93 19.14 22.12
CA GLU A 83 -3.48 20.18 23.06
C GLU A 83 -3.25 21.52 22.34
N GLU A 84 -2.54 21.51 21.20
CA GLU A 84 -2.33 22.71 20.38
C GLU A 84 -3.65 23.41 20.02
N SER A 85 -4.68 22.62 19.71
CA SER A 85 -6.01 23.14 19.36
C SER A 85 -6.82 23.60 20.58
N LEU A 86 -6.46 23.14 21.79
CA LEU A 86 -7.15 23.46 23.03
C LEU A 86 -6.60 24.71 23.70
N TYR A 87 -5.37 25.14 23.41
CA TYR A 87 -4.82 26.40 23.93
C TYR A 87 -5.67 27.64 23.57
N ASP A 88 -6.42 27.60 22.46
CA ASP A 88 -7.36 28.66 22.09
C ASP A 88 -8.62 28.71 22.99
N ILE A 89 -8.86 27.67 23.78
CA ILE A 89 -10.12 27.44 24.52
C ILE A 89 -9.87 27.34 26.03
N ALA A 90 -8.65 27.01 26.48
CA ALA A 90 -8.35 26.92 27.90
C ALA A 90 -6.90 27.29 28.26
N ASN A 91 -6.78 27.76 29.51
CA ASN A 91 -5.58 28.02 30.30
C ASN A 91 -4.74 29.28 30.00
N GLU A 92 -5.03 30.38 30.70
CA GLU A 92 -4.11 31.53 30.81
C GLU A 92 -2.76 31.14 31.46
N ASP A 93 -2.74 30.05 32.25
CA ASP A 93 -1.58 29.61 33.03
C ASP A 93 -0.72 28.53 32.34
N GLY A 94 -1.19 27.93 31.23
CA GLY A 94 -0.38 27.03 30.39
C GLY A 94 -0.17 25.59 30.89
N ASP A 95 -0.93 25.11 31.88
CA ASP A 95 -0.88 23.68 32.27
C ASP A 95 -1.50 22.79 31.17
N PRO A 96 -0.93 21.58 30.91
CA PRO A 96 -1.49 20.62 29.97
C PRO A 96 -2.89 20.15 30.36
N ILE A 97 -3.78 20.03 29.38
CA ILE A 97 -5.19 19.61 29.56
C ILE A 97 -5.33 18.09 29.42
N LEU A 98 -4.50 17.47 28.59
CA LEU A 98 -4.51 16.06 28.23
C LEU A 98 -3.32 15.31 28.86
N ASP A 99 -3.05 15.56 30.15
CA ASP A 99 -2.00 14.89 30.92
C ASP A 99 -2.45 13.50 31.44
N PHE A 100 -2.47 12.52 30.54
CA PHE A 100 -2.80 11.13 30.88
C PHE A 100 -1.54 10.31 31.20
N THR A 101 -1.71 9.29 32.05
CA THR A 101 -0.66 8.33 32.33
C THR A 101 -0.19 7.61 31.05
N PRO A 102 1.10 7.23 30.93
CA PRO A 102 1.62 6.50 29.78
C PRO A 102 0.83 5.23 29.42
N GLU A 103 0.30 4.51 30.42
CA GLU A 103 -0.46 3.29 30.22
C GLU A 103 -1.79 3.54 29.49
N VAL A 104 -2.48 4.65 29.81
CA VAL A 104 -3.72 5.06 29.15
C VAL A 104 -3.46 5.49 27.70
N ASN A 105 -2.36 6.20 27.48
CA ASN A 105 -1.92 6.62 26.16
C ASN A 105 -1.60 5.41 25.25
N LEU A 106 -0.93 4.39 25.79
CA LEU A 106 -0.67 3.15 25.06
C LEU A 106 -1.96 2.33 24.80
N ASP A 107 -2.93 2.34 25.71
CA ASP A 107 -4.24 1.73 25.46
C ASP A 107 -4.99 2.43 24.32
N LEU A 108 -4.97 3.77 24.26
CA LEU A 108 -5.53 4.54 23.15
C LEU A 108 -4.89 4.14 21.81
N GLN A 109 -3.56 4.07 21.76
CA GLN A 109 -2.81 3.60 20.59
C GLN A 109 -3.30 2.25 20.09
N ALA A 110 -3.44 1.28 20.99
CA ALA A 110 -3.86 -0.07 20.64
C ALA A 110 -5.29 -0.09 20.09
N ARG A 111 -6.23 0.59 20.75
CA ARG A 111 -7.66 0.61 20.37
C ARG A 111 -7.88 1.29 19.03
N VAL A 112 -7.30 2.46 18.82
CA VAL A 112 -7.49 3.21 17.58
C VAL A 112 -6.87 2.47 16.40
N ARG A 113 -5.68 1.89 16.58
CA ARG A 113 -5.06 1.07 15.53
C ARG A 113 -5.90 -0.15 15.18
N ALA A 114 -6.45 -0.85 16.17
CA ALA A 114 -7.36 -1.98 15.95
C ALA A 114 -8.63 -1.55 15.19
N ALA A 115 -9.24 -0.41 15.54
CA ALA A 115 -10.40 0.11 14.84
C ALA A 115 -10.08 0.49 13.38
N ILE A 116 -8.91 1.07 13.11
CA ILE A 116 -8.45 1.36 11.75
C ILE A 116 -8.23 0.06 10.95
N ASP A 117 -7.66 -0.97 11.58
CA ASP A 117 -7.45 -2.28 10.95
C ASP A 117 -8.80 -2.95 10.59
N GLU A 118 -9.77 -2.94 11.51
CA GLU A 118 -11.12 -3.44 11.29
C GLU A 118 -11.81 -2.70 10.14
N TRP A 119 -11.70 -1.36 10.12
CA TRP A 119 -12.20 -0.53 9.02
C TRP A 119 -11.52 -0.91 7.69
N GLN A 120 -10.20 -1.06 7.67
CA GLN A 120 -9.46 -1.42 6.45
C GLN A 120 -9.93 -2.78 5.88
N VAL A 121 -10.14 -3.77 6.75
CA VAL A 121 -10.66 -5.10 6.38
C VAL A 121 -12.10 -5.02 5.90
N ALA A 122 -12.98 -4.32 6.63
CA ALA A 122 -14.40 -4.20 6.27
C ALA A 122 -14.60 -3.62 4.86
N HIS A 123 -13.69 -2.76 4.42
CA HIS A 123 -13.72 -2.12 3.11
C HIS A 123 -12.76 -2.73 2.08
N GLN A 124 -12.06 -3.81 2.42
CA GLN A 124 -11.10 -4.51 1.54
C GLN A 124 -10.06 -3.56 0.93
N LEU A 125 -9.54 -2.65 1.74
CA LEU A 125 -8.60 -1.61 1.29
C LEU A 125 -7.17 -2.14 1.29
N SER A 126 -6.50 -2.00 0.14
CA SER A 126 -5.10 -2.36 -0.08
C SER A 126 -4.38 -1.20 -0.77
N PRO A 127 -4.25 -0.03 -0.12
CA PRO A 127 -3.58 1.14 -0.71
C PRO A 127 -2.10 0.82 -0.96
N VAL A 128 -1.57 1.25 -2.10
CA VAL A 128 -0.19 0.96 -2.51
C VAL A 128 0.53 2.26 -2.82
N ALA A 129 1.77 2.40 -2.36
CA ALA A 129 2.59 3.57 -2.65
C ALA A 129 2.92 3.66 -4.15
N TRP A 130 3.16 4.88 -4.63
CA TRP A 130 3.58 5.09 -6.01
C TRP A 130 4.92 4.39 -6.31
N ARG A 131 5.92 4.56 -5.43
CA ARG A 131 7.25 3.94 -5.55
C ARG A 131 7.25 2.46 -5.17
N PHE A 132 8.28 1.75 -5.62
CA PHE A 132 8.59 0.41 -5.10
C PHE A 132 9.26 0.49 -3.73
N ASP A 133 9.06 -0.55 -2.91
CA ASP A 133 9.76 -0.68 -1.63
C ASP A 133 11.14 -1.32 -1.82
N THR A 134 11.24 -2.27 -2.74
CA THR A 134 12.50 -2.89 -3.17
C THR A 134 12.43 -3.22 -4.65
N SER A 135 13.59 -3.25 -5.31
CA SER A 135 13.72 -3.63 -6.71
C SER A 135 14.96 -4.49 -6.93
N GLY A 136 14.89 -5.36 -7.94
CA GLY A 136 16.05 -6.04 -8.49
C GLY A 136 16.83 -5.14 -9.46
N ASP A 137 17.77 -5.75 -10.18
CA ASP A 137 18.54 -5.07 -11.22
C ASP A 137 17.66 -4.70 -12.42
N VAL A 138 17.93 -3.54 -13.01
CA VAL A 138 17.34 -3.13 -14.28
C VAL A 138 17.96 -3.96 -15.41
N GLU A 139 17.11 -4.61 -16.21
CA GLU A 139 17.53 -5.40 -17.36
C GLU A 139 17.13 -4.72 -18.66
N ILE A 140 18.03 -4.69 -19.65
CA ILE A 140 17.63 -4.38 -21.02
C ILE A 140 16.88 -5.59 -21.59
N ALA A 141 15.65 -5.35 -22.07
CA ALA A 141 14.78 -6.35 -22.68
C ALA A 141 15.47 -7.05 -23.86
N ALA A 142 15.22 -8.35 -24.04
CA ALA A 142 15.91 -9.17 -25.02
C ALA A 142 15.71 -8.68 -26.47
N TRP A 143 14.51 -8.19 -26.79
CA TRP A 143 14.20 -7.62 -28.11
C TRP A 143 15.02 -6.34 -28.39
N ALA A 144 15.16 -5.46 -27.39
CA ALA A 144 15.90 -4.21 -27.51
C ALA A 144 17.42 -4.44 -27.63
N LYS A 145 17.96 -5.51 -27.00
CA LYS A 145 19.36 -5.94 -27.19
C LYS A 145 19.64 -6.35 -28.64
N SER A 146 18.67 -6.99 -29.29
CA SER A 146 18.83 -7.50 -30.67
C SER A 146 18.86 -6.39 -31.73
N GLU A 147 18.22 -5.24 -31.47
CA GLU A 147 18.25 -4.08 -32.36
C GLU A 147 19.53 -3.24 -32.23
N GLY A 148 20.12 -3.17 -31.03
CA GLY A 148 21.39 -2.47 -30.79
C GLY A 148 22.63 -3.19 -31.32
N SER A 149 22.48 -4.41 -31.88
CA SER A 149 23.59 -5.23 -32.41
C SER A 149 23.66 -5.26 -33.94
N GLN A 150 22.97 -4.35 -34.65
CA GLN A 150 23.20 -4.19 -36.09
C GLN A 150 24.55 -3.48 -36.33
N PRO A 151 25.43 -4.02 -37.20
CA PRO A 151 26.72 -3.42 -37.55
C PRO A 151 26.57 -2.07 -38.27
#